data_AF-A0A8T1TRA6-F1
#
_entry.id   AF-A0A8T1TRA6-F1
#
_cell.length_a   1.000
_cell.length_b   1.000
_cell.length_c   1.000
_cell.angle_alpha   90.00
_cell.angle_beta   90.00
_cell.angle_gamma   90.00
#
_symmetry.space_group_name_H-M   'P 1'
#
loop_
_entity.id
_entity.type
_entity.pdbx_description
1 polymer ?
#
loop_
_entity_poly.entity_id
_entity_poly.type
_entity_poly.pdbx_seq_one_letter_code
_entity_poly.pdbx_strand_id
1 'polypeptide(L)' 'MLMADSTGQNYDPWVVLKMRPSKDPDTREEYTRLRRGFSRQIWPYIRKIEEENTMPIFVNGKG' A
#
# COMPACT_ATOMS: atom_id res chain seq x y z
N MET A 1 6.54 13.41 11.25
CA MET A 1 5.09 13.64 11.20
C MET A 1 4.48 12.74 12.27
N LEU A 2 4.03 13.30 13.39
CA LEU A 2 3.42 12.51 14.48
C LEU A 2 1.94 12.35 14.17
N MET A 3 1.50 11.12 13.89
CA MET A 3 0.08 10.77 13.86
C MET A 3 -0.30 10.31 15.26
N ALA A 4 -0.79 11.25 16.08
CA ALA A 4 -1.38 10.95 17.37
C ALA A 4 -2.91 11.11 17.28
N ASP A 5 -3.68 10.20 17.87
CA ASP A 5 -5.13 10.40 18.00
C ASP A 5 -5.48 11.38 19.14
N SER A 6 -6.77 11.66 19.32
CA SER A 6 -7.26 12.54 20.39
C SER A 6 -6.97 12.03 21.81
N THR A 7 -6.54 10.76 21.95
CA THR A 7 -6.16 10.14 23.23
C THR A 7 -4.64 10.19 23.48
N GLY A 8 -3.87 10.71 22.52
CA GLY A 8 -2.41 10.78 22.59
C GLY A 8 -1.72 9.50 22.14
N GLN A 9 -2.43 8.56 21.52
CA GLN A 9 -1.84 7.34 21.00
C GLN A 9 -1.09 7.64 19.70
N ASN A 10 0.22 7.42 19.72
CA ASN A 10 1.07 7.52 18.55
C ASN A 10 0.96 6.25 17.71
N TYR A 11 0.84 6.42 16.40
CA TYR A 11 0.85 5.34 15.43
C TYR A 11 2.12 5.37 14.58
N ASP A 12 2.59 4.18 14.21
CA ASP A 12 3.65 4.05 13.23
C ASP A 12 3.20 4.66 11.89
N PRO A 13 4.08 5.43 11.22
CA PRO A 13 3.74 6.05 9.95
C PRO A 13 3.51 4.99 8.88
N TRP A 14 2.59 5.30 7.96
CA TRP A 14 2.33 4.48 6.77
C TRP A 14 2.05 5.39 5.58
N VAL A 15 2.22 4.84 4.38
CA VAL A 15 2.01 5.57 3.12
C VAL A 15 0.88 4.91 2.32
N VAL A 16 0.01 5.73 1.74
CA VAL A 16 -0.96 5.28 0.73
C VAL A 16 -0.65 5.95 -0.60
N LEU A 17 -0.49 5.13 -1.62
CA LEU A 17 -0.32 5.56 -3.00
C LEU A 17 -1.64 5.42 -3.76
N LYS A 18 -1.88 6.33 -4.70
CA LYS A 18 -3.01 6.24 -5.63
C LYS A 18 -2.57 5.48 -6.87
N MET A 19 -3.29 4.41 -7.21
CA MET A 19 -3.03 3.63 -8.42
C MET A 19 -4.34 3.18 -9.04
N ARG A 20 -4.43 3.25 -10.36
CA ARG A 20 -5.58 2.72 -11.09
C ARG A 20 -5.55 1.19 -11.01
N PRO A 21 -6.65 0.53 -10.60
CA PRO A 21 -6.71 -0.93 -10.58
C PRO A 21 -6.67 -1.50 -12.01
N SER A 22 -6.34 -2.79 -12.10
CA SER A 22 -6.48 -3.53 -13.37
C SER A 22 -7.93 -3.48 -13.86
N LYS A 23 -8.10 -3.41 -15.19
CA LYS A 23 -9.42 -3.53 -15.83
C LYS A 23 -9.93 -4.97 -15.83
N ASP A 24 -9.00 -5.93 -15.81
CA ASP A 24 -9.30 -7.35 -15.74
C ASP A 24 -9.63 -7.75 -14.29
N PRO A 25 -10.83 -8.31 -14.01
CA PRO A 25 -11.30 -8.55 -12.66
C PRO A 25 -10.51 -9.64 -11.93
N ASP A 26 -10.14 -10.71 -12.62
CA ASP A 26 -9.37 -11.82 -12.03
C ASP A 26 -7.96 -11.35 -11.64
N THR A 27 -7.33 -10.59 -12.53
CA THR A 27 -6.04 -9.94 -12.30
C THR A 27 -6.13 -8.93 -11.15
N ARG A 28 -7.23 -8.16 -11.07
CA ARG A 28 -7.45 -7.20 -9.99
C ARG A 28 -7.54 -7.90 -8.65
N GLU A 29 -8.31 -8.99 -8.57
CA GLU A 29 -8.46 -9.77 -7.34
C GLU A 29 -7.14 -10.41 -6.91
N GLU A 30 -6.39 -10.98 -7.85
CA GLU A 30 -5.05 -11.50 -7.59
C GLU A 30 -4.11 -10.41 -7.03
N TYR A 31 -4.13 -9.21 -7.62
CA TYR A 31 -3.27 -8.09 -7.20
C TYR A 31 -3.66 -7.59 -5.82
N THR A 32 -4.96 -7.47 -5.53
CA THR A 32 -5.44 -7.09 -4.20
C THR A 32 -5.02 -8.12 -3.16
N ARG A 33 -5.19 -9.42 -3.43
CA ARG A 33 -4.90 -10.49 -2.47
C ARG A 33 -3.41 -10.67 -2.21
N LEU A 34 -2.59 -10.67 -3.25
CA LEU A 34 -1.17 -11.03 -3.13
C LEU A 34 -0.24 -9.82 -3.01
N ARG A 35 -0.67 -8.65 -3.49
CA ARG A 35 0.20 -7.47 -3.71
C ARG A 35 -0.44 -6.18 -3.21
N ARG A 36 -1.46 -6.26 -2.36
CA ARG A 36 -2.14 -5.09 -1.76
C ARG A 36 -2.65 -4.09 -2.80
N GLY A 37 -2.97 -4.55 -4.02
CA GLY A 37 -3.42 -3.72 -5.13
C GLY A 37 -2.33 -3.20 -6.06
N PHE A 38 -1.04 -3.45 -5.76
CA PHE A 38 0.06 -3.15 -6.68
C PHE A 38 0.10 -4.13 -7.86
N SER A 39 0.54 -3.61 -9.01
CA SER A 39 0.81 -4.47 -10.17
C SER A 39 1.99 -5.41 -9.91
N ARG A 40 2.05 -6.52 -10.67
CA ARG A 40 3.18 -7.46 -10.66
C ARG A 40 4.54 -6.78 -10.86
N GLN A 41 4.59 -5.74 -11.69
CA GLN A 41 5.82 -5.02 -12.03
C GLN A 41 6.30 -4.12 -10.89
N ILE A 42 5.39 -3.45 -10.19
CA ILE A 42 5.73 -2.47 -9.15
C ILE A 42 5.98 -3.14 -7.80
N TRP A 43 5.29 -4.26 -7.53
CA TRP A 43 5.34 -4.94 -6.23
C TRP A 43 6.75 -5.24 -5.69
N PRO A 44 7.73 -5.73 -6.48
CA PRO A 44 9.08 -5.99 -5.98
C PRO A 44 9.78 -4.73 -5.45
N TYR A 45 9.56 -3.58 -6.10
CA TYR A 45 10.15 -2.31 -5.70
C TYR A 45 9.53 -1.79 -4.41
N ILE A 46 8.20 -1.88 -4.29
CA ILE A 46 7.50 -1.44 -3.07
C ILE A 46 7.91 -2.29 -1.88
N ARG A 47 7.95 -3.62 -2.04
CA ARG A 47 8.40 -4.51 -0.97
C ARG A 47 9.81 -4.16 -0.50
N LYS A 48 10.74 -3.91 -1.43
CA LYS A 48 12.11 -3.50 -1.08
C LYS A 48 12.13 -2.20 -0.27
N ILE A 49 11.33 -1.20 -0.68
CA ILE A 49 11.24 0.08 0.03
C ILE A 49 10.64 -0.10 1.43
N GLU A 50 9.61 -0.94 1.59
CA GLU A 50 9.02 -1.27 2.89
C GLU A 50 10.06 -1.92 3.82
N GLU A 51 10.82 -2.89 3.31
CA GLU A 51 11.87 -3.59 4.06
C GLU A 51 13.00 -2.64 4.49
N GLU A 52 13.44 -1.73 3.60
CA GLU A 52 14.50 -0.76 3.91
C GLU A 52 14.07 0.32 4.92
N ASN A 53 12.81 0.75 4.87
CA ASN A 53 12.33 1.89 5.67
C ASN A 53 11.47 1.47 6.88
N THR A 54 11.17 0.17 7.03
CA THR A 54 10.26 -0.36 8.06
C THR A 54 8.91 0.37 8.08
N MET A 55 8.46 0.84 6.92
CA MET A 55 7.26 1.66 6.79
C MET A 55 6.27 0.98 5.84
N PRO A 56 5.05 0.63 6.31
CA PRO A 56 4.04 0.03 5.46
C PRO A 56 3.56 0.97 4.34
N ILE A 57 3.39 0.42 3.15
CA ILE A 57 2.91 1.09 1.94
C ILE A 57 1.69 0.34 1.39
N PHE A 58 0.63 1.09 1.13
CA PHE A 58 -0.65 0.56 0.64
C PHE A 58 -1.09 1.26 -0.65
N VAL A 59 -2.00 0.62 -1.38
CA VAL A 59 -2.67 1.23 -2.54
C VAL A 59 -4.10 1.60 -2.18
N ASN A 60 -4.49 2.81 -2.56
CA ASN A 60 -5.89 3.18 -2.68
C ASN A 60 -6.32 3.07 -4.15
N GLY A 61 -7.09 2.02 -4.45
CA GLY A 61 -7.64 1.75 -5.79
C GLY A 61 -8.92 2.52 -6.13
N LYS A 62 -9.43 3.38 -5.22
CA LYS A 62 -10.54 4.30 -5.48
C LYS A 62 -9.98 5.63 -5.96
N GLY A 63 -10.07 5.86 -7.27
CA GLY A 63 -9.67 7.09 -7.96
C GLY A 63 -10.43 7.23 -9.25
#